data_AF-A0A520HQU7-F1
#
_entry.id   AF-A0A520HQU7-F1
#
_cell.length_a   1.000
_cell.length_b   1.000
_cell.length_c   1.000
_cell.angle_alpha   90.00
_cell.angle_beta   90.00
_cell.angle_gamma   90.00
#
_symmetry.space_group_name_H-M   'P 1'
#
loop_
_entity.id
_entity.type
_entity.pdbx_description
1 polymer ?
#
loop_
_entity_poly.entity_id
_entity_poly.type
_entity_poly.pdbx_seq_one_letter_code
_entity_poly.pdbx_strand_id
1 'polypeptide(L)'
;MLYRKLFIVSICFFLSIAVFGQQPQIQFSSIDLSNGLSHNQVNSIFKDAKGFIWFGTLSGLNRYDGYQFKVFKHDPRDTTSISDDNILNIFELPDHKLYLETMSGPNVYDPEKQIFIRNAKAYLNGLGIAATLISDILKDTEGNFWFNAGPEGIFKYDIKSSVSIHLKPGAGEARSSITRTAVSSLQKDEKGNVWVIHRDKTIERLDKHTGKVNKRITALQLKKASDFQNFKLFVDYDGDFWIYTLNNQQGIDFYA
;
A
#
# COMPACT_ATOMS: atom_id res chain seq x y z
N MET A 1 -61.94 -28.38 -6.81
CA MET A 1 -61.15 -27.24 -7.34
C MET A 1 -60.05 -26.76 -6.37
N LEU A 2 -60.25 -26.78 -5.04
CA LEU A 2 -59.30 -26.28 -4.05
C LEU A 2 -57.95 -27.03 -4.03
N TYR A 3 -57.98 -28.37 -4.04
CA TYR A 3 -56.77 -29.22 -4.01
C TYR A 3 -55.82 -29.01 -5.21
N ARG A 4 -56.39 -28.74 -6.39
CA ARG A 4 -55.60 -28.45 -7.60
C ARG A 4 -54.87 -27.10 -7.49
N LYS A 5 -55.47 -26.11 -6.80
CA LYS A 5 -54.83 -24.83 -6.53
C LYS A 5 -53.70 -24.96 -5.50
N LEU A 6 -53.91 -25.70 -4.42
CA LEU A 6 -52.87 -25.97 -3.41
C LEU A 6 -51.67 -26.73 -3.99
N PHE A 7 -51.90 -27.71 -4.84
CA PHE A 7 -50.82 -28.47 -5.49
C PHE A 7 -49.95 -27.58 -6.39
N ILE A 8 -50.55 -26.69 -7.18
CA ILE A 8 -49.83 -25.73 -8.02
C ILE A 8 -49.01 -24.76 -7.16
N VAL A 9 -49.58 -24.26 -6.06
CA VAL A 9 -48.87 -23.36 -5.14
C VAL A 9 -47.66 -24.05 -4.49
N SER A 10 -47.79 -25.32 -4.06
CA SER A 10 -46.64 -26.08 -3.55
C SER A 10 -45.55 -26.27 -4.61
N ILE A 11 -45.91 -26.59 -5.87
CA ILE A 11 -44.93 -26.72 -6.96
C ILE A 11 -44.18 -25.40 -7.17
N CYS A 12 -44.89 -24.26 -7.22
CA CYS A 12 -44.26 -22.95 -7.37
C CYS A 12 -43.35 -22.62 -6.18
N PHE A 13 -43.75 -22.97 -4.95
CA PHE A 13 -42.94 -22.76 -3.75
C PHE A 13 -41.65 -23.59 -3.80
N PHE A 14 -41.71 -24.87 -4.17
CA PHE A 14 -40.52 -25.72 -4.29
C PHE A 14 -39.61 -25.35 -5.48
N LEU A 15 -40.17 -24.83 -6.58
CA LEU A 15 -39.39 -24.31 -7.72
C LEU A 15 -38.64 -23.01 -7.38
N SER A 16 -39.17 -22.19 -6.46
CA SER A 16 -38.52 -20.94 -6.04
C SER A 16 -37.26 -21.14 -5.17
N ILE A 17 -37.05 -22.35 -4.62
CA ILE A 17 -35.87 -22.70 -3.81
C ILE A 17 -34.64 -22.96 -4.71
N ALA A 18 -34.84 -23.10 -6.02
CA ALA A 18 -33.80 -23.42 -7.01
C ALA A 18 -33.46 -22.25 -7.95
N VAL A 19 -33.64 -21.01 -7.52
CA VAL A 19 -33.20 -19.84 -8.30
C VAL A 19 -31.75 -19.54 -7.94
N PHE A 20 -30.81 -19.96 -8.79
CA PHE A 20 -29.44 -19.45 -8.75
C PHE A 20 -29.45 -18.01 -9.29
N GLY A 21 -29.05 -17.05 -8.47
CA GLY A 21 -28.82 -15.69 -8.95
C GLY A 21 -27.77 -15.73 -10.06
N GLN A 22 -28.03 -15.08 -11.20
CA GLN A 22 -26.98 -14.86 -12.19
C GLN A 22 -25.83 -14.14 -11.48
N GLN A 23 -24.65 -14.74 -11.45
CA GLN A 23 -23.48 -14.01 -10.99
C GLN A 23 -23.28 -12.85 -11.97
N PRO A 24 -23.25 -11.59 -11.51
CA PRO A 24 -23.02 -10.47 -12.40
C PRO A 24 -21.67 -10.70 -13.09
N GLN A 25 -21.69 -10.74 -14.43
CA GLN A 25 -20.48 -10.82 -15.21
C GLN A 25 -19.72 -9.50 -15.00
N ILE A 26 -18.56 -9.57 -14.34
CA ILE A 26 -17.71 -8.40 -14.17
C ILE A 26 -17.20 -8.00 -15.56
N GLN A 27 -17.57 -6.80 -16.01
CA GLN A 27 -17.08 -6.22 -17.25
C GLN A 27 -15.90 -5.31 -16.94
N PHE A 28 -14.82 -5.49 -17.68
CA PHE A 28 -13.63 -4.65 -17.58
C PHE A 28 -13.52 -3.75 -18.81
N SER A 29 -13.18 -2.49 -18.59
CA SER A 29 -12.72 -1.60 -19.65
C SER A 29 -11.19 -1.59 -19.64
N SER A 30 -10.57 -1.69 -20.81
CA SER A 30 -9.13 -1.61 -20.96
C SER A 30 -8.70 -0.17 -21.22
N ILE A 31 -7.68 0.27 -20.48
CA ILE A 31 -6.93 1.49 -20.79
C ILE A 31 -5.49 1.06 -21.06
N ASP A 32 -5.01 1.25 -22.28
CA ASP A 32 -3.73 0.71 -22.76
C ASP A 32 -2.87 1.76 -23.50
N LEU A 33 -1.87 1.29 -24.25
CA LEU A 33 -0.97 2.13 -25.04
C LEU A 33 -1.72 3.03 -26.05
N SER A 34 -2.82 2.53 -26.63
CA SER A 34 -3.65 3.28 -27.57
C SER A 34 -4.38 4.45 -26.92
N ASN A 35 -4.59 4.39 -25.60
CA ASN A 35 -5.18 5.47 -24.83
C ASN A 35 -4.14 6.49 -24.32
N GLY A 36 -2.84 6.22 -24.50
CA GLY A 36 -1.75 7.10 -24.08
C GLY A 36 -0.94 6.63 -22.87
N LEU A 37 -1.20 5.42 -22.34
CA LEU A 37 -0.36 4.81 -21.32
C LEU A 37 1.05 4.57 -21.89
N SER A 38 2.10 4.90 -21.15
CA SER A 38 3.46 4.85 -21.68
C SER A 38 4.05 3.44 -21.83
N HIS A 39 3.54 2.47 -21.07
CA HIS A 39 3.98 1.08 -21.11
C HIS A 39 2.89 0.14 -20.54
N ASN A 40 2.79 -1.08 -21.07
CA ASN A 40 1.77 -2.06 -20.66
C ASN A 40 2.07 -2.74 -19.30
N GLN A 41 3.34 -2.85 -18.93
CA GLN A 41 3.75 -3.29 -17.60
C GLN A 41 3.56 -2.15 -16.57
N VAL A 42 2.44 -2.20 -15.86
CA VAL A 42 2.11 -1.31 -14.73
C VAL A 42 2.60 -1.98 -13.43
N ASN A 43 3.51 -1.32 -12.73
CA ASN A 43 4.08 -1.81 -11.47
C ASN A 43 3.30 -1.31 -10.25
N SER A 44 2.75 -0.09 -10.33
CA SER A 44 2.02 0.53 -9.21
C SER A 44 0.90 1.45 -9.69
N ILE A 45 -0.15 1.56 -8.88
CA ILE A 45 -1.31 2.43 -9.11
C ILE A 45 -1.57 3.22 -7.83
N PHE A 46 -1.73 4.53 -7.96
CA PHE A 46 -2.02 5.42 -6.83
C PHE A 46 -3.06 6.46 -7.22
N LYS A 47 -3.97 6.81 -6.30
CA LYS A 47 -4.92 7.91 -6.50
C LYS A 47 -4.54 9.08 -5.60
N ASP A 48 -4.32 10.26 -6.19
CA ASP A 48 -3.99 11.44 -5.41
C ASP A 48 -5.22 12.13 -4.81
N ALA A 49 -4.97 13.12 -3.94
CA ALA A 49 -6.02 13.89 -3.26
C ALA A 49 -6.88 14.75 -4.22
N LYS A 50 -6.43 15.00 -5.45
CA LYS A 50 -7.19 15.72 -6.49
C LYS A 50 -8.02 14.77 -7.36
N GLY A 51 -7.90 13.46 -7.16
CA GLY A 51 -8.62 12.43 -7.88
C GLY A 51 -7.90 11.93 -9.15
N PHE A 52 -6.68 12.39 -9.43
CA PHE A 52 -5.90 11.82 -10.54
C PHE A 52 -5.44 10.41 -10.20
N ILE A 53 -5.44 9.54 -11.21
CA ILE A 53 -4.88 8.20 -11.09
C ILE A 53 -3.48 8.20 -11.67
N TRP A 54 -2.52 7.76 -10.88
CA TRP A 54 -1.13 7.66 -11.23
C TRP A 54 -0.76 6.21 -11.48
N PHE A 55 -0.06 5.95 -12.58
CA PHE A 55 0.44 4.63 -12.96
C PHE A 55 1.96 4.69 -13.06
N GLY A 56 2.62 3.93 -12.21
CA GLY A 56 4.05 3.67 -12.31
C GLY A 56 4.26 2.50 -13.28
N THR A 57 5.05 2.71 -14.33
CA THR A 57 5.27 1.70 -15.37
C THR A 57 6.76 1.45 -15.59
N LEU A 58 7.08 0.42 -16.37
CA LEU A 58 8.46 0.15 -16.79
C LEU A 58 9.07 1.28 -17.64
N SER A 59 8.25 2.12 -18.29
CA SER A 59 8.72 3.21 -19.16
C SER A 59 7.95 4.52 -18.95
N GLY A 60 7.92 5.01 -17.71
CA GLY A 60 7.47 6.34 -17.34
C GLY A 60 6.42 6.36 -16.22
N LEU A 61 6.26 7.54 -15.63
CA LEU A 61 5.16 7.85 -14.72
C LEU A 61 4.00 8.44 -15.52
N ASN A 62 2.80 7.92 -15.32
CA ASN A 62 1.61 8.35 -16.06
C ASN A 62 0.60 8.94 -15.08
N ARG A 63 0.08 10.14 -15.35
CA ARG A 63 -1.05 10.73 -14.64
C ARG A 63 -2.28 10.75 -15.54
N TYR A 64 -3.35 10.13 -15.09
CA TYR A 64 -4.62 10.04 -15.78
C TYR A 64 -5.68 10.90 -15.10
N ASP A 65 -6.39 11.71 -15.87
CA ASP A 65 -7.44 12.62 -15.41
C ASP A 65 -8.88 12.10 -15.65
N GLY A 66 -9.01 10.87 -16.15
CA GLY A 66 -10.28 10.30 -16.59
C GLY A 66 -10.53 10.42 -18.10
N TYR A 67 -9.69 11.19 -18.81
CA TYR A 67 -9.80 11.40 -20.26
C TYR A 67 -8.46 11.14 -20.97
N GLN A 68 -7.36 11.66 -20.44
CA GLN A 68 -6.04 11.65 -21.07
C GLN A 68 -4.92 11.34 -20.09
N PHE A 69 -3.82 10.81 -20.62
CA PHE A 69 -2.58 10.64 -19.87
C PHE A 69 -1.63 11.81 -20.07
N LYS A 70 -1.04 12.27 -18.97
CA LYS A 70 0.22 13.01 -18.97
C LYS A 70 1.36 12.08 -18.59
N VAL A 71 2.32 11.91 -19.49
CA VAL A 71 3.49 11.05 -19.29
C VAL A 71 4.69 11.89 -18.85
N PHE A 72 5.36 11.45 -17.80
CA PHE A 72 6.63 11.99 -17.34
C PHE A 72 7.73 10.95 -17.55
N LYS A 73 8.80 11.36 -18.24
CA LYS A 73 9.96 10.52 -18.57
C LYS A 73 11.27 11.21 -18.17
N HIS A 74 12.31 10.40 -18.06
CA HIS A 74 13.67 10.86 -17.86
C HIS A 74 14.15 11.63 -19.09
N ASP A 75 14.60 12.87 -18.89
CA ASP A 75 15.43 13.61 -19.84
C ASP A 75 16.82 13.84 -19.21
N PRO A 76 17.90 13.31 -19.82
CA PRO A 76 19.25 13.50 -19.30
C PRO A 76 19.71 14.97 -19.32
N ARG A 77 19.02 15.84 -20.06
CA ARG A 77 19.34 17.28 -20.18
C ARG A 77 18.54 18.17 -19.23
N ASP A 78 17.51 17.63 -18.58
CA ASP A 78 16.67 18.36 -17.64
C ASP A 78 16.79 17.76 -16.24
N THR A 79 17.53 18.43 -15.35
CA THR A 79 17.73 17.98 -13.97
C THR A 79 16.45 17.95 -13.13
N THR A 80 15.37 18.57 -13.62
CA THR A 80 14.05 18.58 -12.99
C THR A 80 13.12 17.49 -13.51
N SER A 81 13.54 16.70 -14.51
CA SER A 81 12.82 15.49 -14.91
C SER A 81 13.07 14.34 -13.91
N ILE A 82 12.25 13.30 -13.96
CA ILE A 82 12.46 12.08 -13.18
C ILE A 82 13.83 11.44 -13.49
N SER A 83 14.44 10.79 -12.49
CA SER A 83 15.78 10.20 -12.65
C SER A 83 15.84 8.94 -13.51
N ASP A 84 14.72 8.24 -13.68
CA ASP A 84 14.63 6.94 -14.35
C ASP A 84 13.19 6.72 -14.81
N ASP A 85 13.00 5.98 -15.90
CA ASP A 85 11.68 5.68 -16.45
C ASP A 85 10.98 4.51 -15.75
N ASN A 86 11.71 3.60 -15.11
CA ASN A 86 11.12 2.45 -14.44
C ASN A 86 10.63 2.83 -13.04
N ILE A 87 9.31 3.02 -12.92
CA ILE A 87 8.66 3.44 -11.69
C ILE A 87 8.15 2.21 -10.95
N LEU A 88 8.70 1.97 -9.77
CA LEU A 88 8.42 0.79 -8.97
C LEU A 88 7.19 1.01 -8.08
N ASN A 89 7.20 2.09 -7.29
CA ASN A 89 6.11 2.43 -6.36
C ASN A 89 5.86 3.94 -6.32
N ILE A 90 4.63 4.30 -5.93
CA ILE A 90 4.16 5.67 -5.79
C ILE A 90 3.49 5.77 -4.42
N PHE A 91 3.92 6.74 -3.62
CA PHE A 91 3.32 7.02 -2.32
C PHE A 91 3.00 8.51 -2.15
N GLU A 92 1.93 8.81 -1.42
CA GLU A 92 1.66 10.17 -0.96
C GLU A 92 2.69 10.55 0.12
N LEU A 93 3.23 11.76 0.02
CA LEU A 93 4.00 12.40 1.07
C LEU A 93 3.12 13.45 1.78
N PRO A 94 3.62 14.00 2.91
CA PRO A 94 3.10 15.27 3.40
C PRO A 94 2.98 16.32 2.27
N ASP A 95 2.12 17.32 2.45
CA ASP A 95 1.97 18.43 1.50
C ASP A 95 1.61 17.99 0.06
N HIS A 96 1.01 16.81 -0.07
CA HIS A 96 0.51 16.22 -1.31
C HIS A 96 1.58 16.00 -2.40
N LYS A 97 2.86 16.04 -2.03
CA LYS A 97 3.94 15.57 -2.91
C LYS A 97 3.87 14.05 -3.07
N LEU A 98 4.56 13.52 -4.07
CA LEU A 98 4.67 12.07 -4.26
C LEU A 98 6.10 11.60 -4.03
N TYR A 99 6.26 10.51 -3.29
CA TYR A 99 7.49 9.75 -3.23
C TYR A 99 7.43 8.67 -4.31
N LEU A 100 8.42 8.67 -5.19
CA LEU A 100 8.48 7.76 -6.32
C LEU A 100 9.73 6.90 -6.18
N GLU A 101 9.54 5.60 -6.06
CA GLU A 101 10.65 4.66 -6.14
C GLU A 101 10.96 4.36 -7.60
N THR A 102 12.20 4.58 -8.01
CA THR A 102 12.68 4.18 -9.34
C THR A 102 13.91 3.30 -9.22
N MET A 103 14.32 2.66 -10.31
CA MET A 103 15.55 1.85 -10.34
C MET A 103 16.81 2.65 -9.97
N SER A 104 16.85 3.95 -10.29
CA SER A 104 17.96 4.84 -9.98
C SER A 104 17.84 5.54 -8.61
N GLY A 105 16.85 5.17 -7.79
CA GLY A 105 16.63 5.71 -6.45
C GLY A 105 15.39 6.61 -6.33
N PRO A 106 15.08 7.10 -5.12
CA PRO A 106 13.82 7.77 -4.85
C PRO A 106 13.79 9.22 -5.36
N ASN A 107 12.66 9.58 -5.97
CA ASN A 107 12.36 10.93 -6.43
C ASN A 107 11.21 11.51 -5.60
N VAL A 108 11.18 12.83 -5.44
CA VAL A 108 10.02 13.56 -4.93
C VAL A 108 9.40 14.37 -6.06
N TYR A 109 8.13 14.13 -6.36
CA TYR A 109 7.38 14.92 -7.32
C TYR A 109 6.64 16.06 -6.62
N ASP A 110 6.90 17.28 -7.09
CA ASP A 110 6.19 18.49 -6.66
C ASP A 110 5.04 18.78 -7.64
N PRO A 111 3.77 18.61 -7.25
CA PRO A 111 2.63 18.79 -8.15
C PRO A 111 2.35 20.25 -8.51
N GLU A 112 2.83 21.23 -7.73
CA GLU A 112 2.62 22.65 -8.00
C GLU A 112 3.55 23.11 -9.13
N LYS A 113 4.82 22.75 -9.03
CA LYS A 113 5.86 23.08 -10.01
C LYS A 113 5.95 22.07 -11.16
N GLN A 114 5.37 20.89 -10.97
CA GLN A 114 5.45 19.73 -11.87
C GLN A 114 6.89 19.29 -12.18
N ILE A 115 7.74 19.33 -11.16
CA ILE A 115 9.15 18.94 -11.24
C ILE A 115 9.45 17.73 -10.35
N PHE A 116 10.57 17.08 -10.62
CA PHE A 116 11.11 15.97 -9.85
C PHE A 116 12.40 16.37 -9.15
N ILE A 117 12.46 16.10 -7.86
CA ILE A 117 13.68 16.19 -7.07
C ILE A 117 14.25 14.77 -7.00
N ARG A 118 15.34 14.51 -7.75
CA ARG A 118 15.95 13.17 -7.93
C ARG A 118 16.60 12.55 -6.68
N ASN A 119 16.38 13.14 -5.51
CA ASN A 119 16.87 12.64 -4.23
C ASN A 119 15.92 13.07 -3.11
N ALA A 120 15.26 12.09 -2.48
CA ALA A 120 14.31 12.34 -1.40
C ALA A 120 14.95 12.72 -0.05
N LYS A 121 16.27 12.58 0.13
CA LYS A 121 16.94 12.75 1.43
C LYS A 121 16.73 14.14 2.04
N ALA A 122 16.85 15.20 1.25
CA ALA A 122 16.65 16.57 1.74
C ALA A 122 15.21 16.78 2.23
N TYR A 123 14.24 16.23 1.50
CA TYR A 123 12.84 16.27 1.88
C TYR A 123 12.58 15.50 3.18
N LEU A 124 13.06 14.25 3.28
CA LEU A 124 12.92 13.42 4.48
C LEU A 124 13.59 14.04 5.71
N ASN A 125 14.79 14.60 5.56
CA ASN A 125 15.46 15.33 6.63
C ASN A 125 14.64 16.52 7.12
N GLY A 126 13.95 17.24 6.22
CA GLY A 126 13.03 18.32 6.57
C GLY A 126 11.85 17.86 7.42
N LEU A 127 11.45 16.59 7.30
CA LEU A 127 10.46 15.94 8.16
C LEU A 127 11.03 15.37 9.46
N GLY A 128 12.34 15.50 9.70
CA GLY A 128 13.03 14.85 10.82
C GLY A 128 13.22 13.34 10.65
N ILE A 129 13.23 12.85 9.41
CA ILE A 129 13.37 11.42 9.08
C ILE A 129 14.78 11.20 8.52
N ALA A 130 15.63 10.59 9.33
CA ALA A 130 17.03 10.27 8.98
C ALA A 130 17.19 8.80 8.55
N ALA A 131 16.29 8.31 7.70
CA ALA A 131 16.33 6.93 7.20
C ALA A 131 17.24 6.80 5.98
N THR A 132 17.92 5.67 5.83
CA THR A 132 18.71 5.38 4.63
C THR A 132 17.83 5.07 3.43
N LEU A 133 16.77 4.31 3.66
CA LEU A 133 15.81 3.87 2.64
C LEU A 133 14.41 3.87 3.26
N ILE A 134 13.43 4.30 2.48
CA ILE A 134 12.01 4.09 2.76
C ILE A 134 11.47 3.12 1.73
N SER A 135 10.77 2.08 2.19
CA SER A 135 10.21 1.01 1.34
C SER A 135 8.68 0.99 1.29
N ASP A 136 8.03 1.79 2.15
CA ASP A 136 6.58 1.91 2.24
C ASP A 136 6.22 3.20 2.98
N ILE A 137 5.13 3.85 2.59
CA ILE A 137 4.61 5.04 3.26
C ILE A 137 3.09 4.91 3.37
N LEU A 138 2.60 4.92 4.60
CA LEU A 138 1.18 4.78 4.92
C LEU A 138 0.64 6.07 5.54
N LYS A 139 -0.45 6.59 4.99
CA LYS A 139 -1.24 7.68 5.59
C LYS A 139 -2.37 7.11 6.46
N ASP A 140 -2.36 7.46 7.74
CA ASP A 140 -3.40 7.02 8.67
C ASP A 140 -4.68 7.86 8.55
N THR A 141 -5.73 7.51 9.31
CA THR A 141 -7.02 8.22 9.29
C THR A 141 -6.98 9.59 9.95
N GLU A 142 -5.91 9.94 10.67
CA GLU A 142 -5.72 11.26 11.28
C GLU A 142 -4.89 12.19 10.40
N GLY A 143 -4.39 11.68 9.26
CA GLY A 143 -3.56 12.40 8.32
C GLY A 143 -2.06 12.35 8.64
N ASN A 144 -1.64 11.56 9.62
CA ASN A 144 -0.22 11.34 9.90
C ASN A 144 0.36 10.31 8.93
N PHE A 145 1.68 10.32 8.79
CA PHE A 145 2.39 9.46 7.86
C PHE A 145 3.33 8.51 8.60
N TRP A 146 3.33 7.25 8.17
CA TRP A 146 4.16 6.17 8.71
C TRP A 146 5.11 5.70 7.62
N PHE A 147 6.41 5.91 7.83
CA PHE A 147 7.46 5.61 6.88
C PHE A 147 8.17 4.33 7.32
N ASN A 148 8.08 3.29 6.52
CA ASN A 148 8.77 2.04 6.74
C ASN A 148 10.23 2.17 6.32
N ALA A 149 11.15 2.11 7.29
CA ALA A 149 12.59 2.14 7.09
C ALA A 149 13.25 0.75 7.27
N GLY A 150 12.46 -0.32 7.15
CA GLY A 150 12.92 -1.70 7.15
C GLY A 150 13.66 -2.09 8.45
N PRO A 151 14.97 -2.40 8.40
CA PRO A 151 15.77 -2.69 9.60
C PRO A 151 15.89 -1.51 10.57
N GLU A 152 15.73 -0.28 10.10
CA GLU A 152 15.78 0.91 10.96
C GLU A 152 14.46 1.11 11.72
N GLY A 153 13.40 0.38 11.37
CA GLY A 153 12.08 0.47 12.02
C GLY A 153 11.12 1.38 11.27
N ILE A 154 10.34 2.17 12.02
CA ILE A 154 9.30 3.03 11.46
C ILE A 154 9.49 4.46 11.95
N PHE A 155 9.35 5.44 11.05
CA PHE A 155 9.20 6.83 11.43
C PHE A 155 7.73 7.22 11.31
N LYS A 156 7.16 7.79 12.37
CA LYS A 156 5.80 8.35 12.33
C LYS A 156 5.91 9.88 12.36
N TYR A 157 5.44 10.53 11.30
CA TYR A 157 5.38 11.98 11.18
C TYR A 157 3.97 12.46 11.51
N ASP A 158 3.85 13.26 12.57
CA ASP A 158 2.61 13.89 12.97
C ASP A 158 2.42 15.21 12.21
N ILE A 159 1.34 15.29 11.42
CA ILE A 159 1.13 16.43 10.50
C ILE A 159 0.82 17.73 11.25
N LYS A 160 0.18 17.65 12.42
CA LYS A 160 -0.28 18.81 13.19
C LYS A 160 0.85 19.48 13.95
N SER A 161 1.72 18.69 14.56
CA SER A 161 2.88 19.15 15.30
C SER A 161 4.13 19.28 14.44
N SER A 162 4.12 18.72 13.23
CA SER A 162 5.26 18.66 12.31
C SER A 162 6.50 18.01 12.91
N VAL A 163 6.33 17.05 13.82
CA VAL A 163 7.46 16.27 14.37
C VAL A 163 7.35 14.80 14.00
N SER A 164 8.52 14.20 13.76
CA SER A 164 8.66 12.76 13.60
C SER A 164 9.08 12.09 14.90
N ILE A 165 8.51 10.93 15.17
CA ILE A 165 9.00 9.99 16.18
C ILE A 165 9.59 8.76 15.48
N HIS A 166 10.72 8.27 16.00
CA HIS A 166 11.38 7.07 15.49
C HIS A 166 11.05 5.86 16.38
N LEU A 167 10.26 4.94 15.83
CA LEU A 167 9.93 3.66 16.45
C LEU A 167 11.04 2.67 16.12
N LYS A 168 12.07 2.65 16.97
CA LYS A 168 13.24 1.78 16.81
C LYS A 168 12.92 0.33 17.18
N PRO A 169 13.36 -0.67 16.40
CA PRO A 169 13.21 -2.08 16.73
C PRO A 169 13.78 -2.44 18.10
N GLY A 170 12.94 -3.00 18.98
CA GLY A 170 13.31 -3.41 20.33
C GLY A 170 13.68 -2.29 21.30
N ALA A 171 13.41 -1.02 20.98
CA ALA A 171 13.65 0.10 21.88
C ALA A 171 12.47 0.29 22.85
N GLY A 172 12.69 0.05 24.14
CA GLY A 172 11.67 0.14 25.19
C GLY A 172 11.16 -1.23 25.65
N GLU A 173 10.09 -1.24 26.43
CA GLU A 173 9.54 -2.49 26.98
C GLU A 173 9.06 -3.42 25.87
N ALA A 174 9.50 -4.68 25.92
CA ALA A 174 9.33 -5.67 24.84
C ALA A 174 7.89 -5.90 24.36
N ARG A 175 6.88 -5.61 25.20
CA ARG A 175 5.45 -5.73 24.84
C ARG A 175 4.89 -4.51 24.13
N SER A 176 5.55 -3.36 24.25
CA SER A 176 5.08 -2.06 23.74
C SER A 176 5.96 -1.49 22.62
N SER A 177 7.16 -2.05 22.41
CA SER A 177 8.07 -1.72 21.32
C SER A 177 7.96 -2.72 20.17
N ILE A 178 8.20 -2.26 18.95
CA ILE A 178 8.17 -3.13 17.77
C ILE A 178 9.27 -4.18 17.84
N THR A 179 9.05 -5.37 17.26
CA THR A 179 10.06 -6.44 17.31
C THR A 179 11.37 -6.04 16.62
N ARG A 180 12.47 -6.73 16.96
CA ARG A 180 13.82 -6.51 16.40
C ARG A 180 13.94 -6.91 14.92
N THR A 181 13.02 -7.74 14.44
CA THR A 181 12.97 -8.15 13.03
C THR A 181 12.59 -6.96 12.17
N ALA A 182 13.29 -6.77 11.04
CA ALA A 182 13.00 -5.68 10.11
C ALA A 182 11.52 -5.64 9.69
N VAL A 183 11.00 -4.42 9.58
CA VAL A 183 9.62 -4.18 9.12
C VAL A 183 9.53 -4.44 7.63
N SER A 184 8.49 -5.14 7.21
CA SER A 184 8.32 -5.58 5.83
C SER A 184 7.25 -4.78 5.09
N SER A 185 6.09 -4.56 5.71
CA SER A 185 5.01 -3.76 5.13
C SER A 185 4.16 -3.12 6.22
N LEU A 186 3.54 -2.00 5.88
CA LEU A 186 2.52 -1.33 6.68
C LEU A 186 1.17 -1.51 5.99
N GLN A 187 0.10 -1.64 6.77
CA GLN A 187 -1.27 -1.71 6.24
C GLN A 187 -2.22 -1.04 7.23
N LYS A 188 -3.28 -0.42 6.71
CA LYS A 188 -4.36 0.12 7.52
C LYS A 188 -5.59 -0.78 7.40
N ASP A 189 -6.31 -0.98 8.50
CA ASP A 189 -7.63 -1.61 8.47
C ASP A 189 -8.77 -0.57 8.31
N GLU A 190 -9.99 -1.05 8.09
CA GLU A 190 -11.18 -0.19 7.94
C GLU A 190 -11.46 0.70 9.17
N LYS A 191 -11.00 0.29 10.36
CA LYS A 191 -11.13 1.07 11.60
C LYS A 191 -10.02 2.12 11.76
N GLY A 192 -9.07 2.16 10.82
CA GLY A 192 -7.95 3.08 10.81
C GLY A 192 -6.78 2.66 11.71
N ASN A 193 -6.74 1.42 12.18
CA ASN A 193 -5.57 0.92 12.91
C ASN A 193 -4.42 0.66 11.94
N VAL A 194 -3.19 0.90 12.41
CA VAL A 194 -1.98 0.62 11.64
C VAL A 194 -1.44 -0.75 12.05
N TRP A 195 -1.38 -1.63 11.06
CA TRP A 195 -0.82 -2.97 11.15
C TRP A 195 0.54 -3.02 10.48
N VAL A 196 1.44 -3.79 11.09
CA VAL A 196 2.81 -3.98 10.66
C VAL A 196 3.06 -5.46 10.54
N ILE A 197 3.62 -5.89 9.42
CA ILE A 197 4.19 -7.23 9.28
C ILE A 197 5.70 -7.15 9.20
N HIS A 198 6.39 -8.01 9.94
CA HIS A 198 7.84 -8.12 9.95
C HIS A 198 8.32 -9.25 9.04
N ARG A 199 9.62 -9.24 8.72
CA ARG A 199 10.22 -10.26 7.85
C ARG A 199 10.15 -11.70 8.39
N ASP A 200 9.80 -11.87 9.66
CA ASP A 200 9.58 -13.17 10.31
C ASP A 200 8.09 -13.53 10.42
N LYS A 201 7.19 -12.85 9.72
CA LYS A 201 5.71 -12.97 9.82
C LYS A 201 5.12 -12.61 11.19
N THR A 202 5.88 -11.98 12.09
CA THR A 202 5.26 -11.32 13.25
C THR A 202 4.36 -10.20 12.76
N ILE A 203 3.13 -10.13 13.25
CA ILE A 203 2.17 -9.06 12.96
C ILE A 203 1.93 -8.25 14.22
N GLU A 204 1.99 -6.93 14.11
CA GLU A 204 1.80 -6.00 15.22
C GLU A 204 0.79 -4.93 14.86
N ARG A 205 -0.07 -4.56 15.81
CA ARG A 205 -0.91 -3.37 15.70
C ARG A 205 -0.30 -2.26 16.52
N LEU A 206 -0.10 -1.11 15.89
CA LEU A 206 0.42 0.09 16.53
C LEU A 206 -0.73 1.00 16.94
N ASP A 207 -0.62 1.53 18.15
CA ASP A 207 -1.45 2.62 18.60
C ASP A 207 -1.12 3.88 17.79
N LYS A 208 -2.12 4.45 17.11
CA LYS A 208 -1.91 5.56 16.20
C LYS A 208 -1.41 6.83 16.86
N HIS A 209 -1.68 7.04 18.15
CA HIS A 209 -1.25 8.26 18.86
C HIS A 209 0.18 8.11 19.37
N THR A 210 0.44 7.03 20.10
CA THR A 210 1.69 6.80 20.82
C THR A 210 2.75 6.05 20.02
N GLY A 211 2.36 5.34 18.94
CA GLY A 211 3.24 4.44 18.19
C GLY A 211 3.58 3.14 18.90
N LYS A 212 3.04 2.89 20.10
CA LYS A 212 3.30 1.67 20.87
C LYS A 212 2.55 0.47 20.30
N VAL A 213 3.16 -0.70 20.40
CA VAL A 213 2.49 -1.97 20.11
C VAL A 213 1.39 -2.22 21.13
N ASN A 214 0.16 -2.44 20.66
CA ASN A 214 -0.98 -2.77 21.52
C ASN A 214 -1.60 -4.15 21.20
N LYS A 215 -1.15 -4.81 20.13
CA LYS A 215 -1.45 -6.22 19.81
C LYS A 215 -0.26 -6.81 19.04
N ARG A 216 0.10 -8.06 19.35
CA ARG A 216 1.13 -8.83 18.64
C ARG A 216 0.62 -10.24 18.36
N ILE A 217 0.75 -10.67 17.12
CA ILE A 217 0.38 -12.01 16.64
C ILE A 217 1.68 -12.69 16.19
N THR A 218 1.99 -13.83 16.80
CA THR A 218 3.19 -14.63 16.49
C THR A 218 2.85 -16.04 16.03
N ALA A 219 1.58 -16.32 15.72
CA ALA A 219 1.10 -17.65 15.33
C ALA A 219 1.81 -18.17 14.07
N LEU A 220 2.15 -17.28 13.15
CA LEU A 220 2.84 -17.59 11.89
C LEU A 220 4.35 -17.29 11.94
N GLN A 221 4.90 -16.96 13.12
CA GLN A 221 6.26 -16.46 13.23
C GLN A 221 7.29 -17.50 12.78
N LEU A 222 8.12 -17.12 11.81
CA LEU A 222 9.25 -17.89 11.34
C LEU A 222 10.40 -17.82 12.36
N LYS A 223 11.03 -18.96 12.63
CA LYS A 223 12.12 -19.07 13.62
C LYS A 223 13.51 -19.05 13.00
N LYS A 224 13.65 -19.42 11.73
CA LYS A 224 14.93 -19.44 11.02
C LYS A 224 15.07 -18.19 10.17
N ALA A 225 16.18 -17.47 10.33
CA ALA A 225 16.45 -16.26 9.56
C ALA A 225 16.56 -16.52 8.04
N SER A 226 16.91 -17.75 7.63
CA SER A 226 16.90 -18.18 6.22
C SER A 226 15.54 -18.06 5.56
N ASP A 227 14.47 -18.11 6.35
CA ASP A 227 13.10 -18.15 5.86
C ASP A 227 12.48 -16.73 5.81
N PHE A 228 13.22 -15.71 6.27
CA PHE A 228 12.72 -14.34 6.38
C PHE A 228 12.55 -13.67 5.01
N GLN A 229 11.33 -13.24 4.70
CA GLN A 229 10.98 -12.62 3.41
C GLN A 229 10.45 -11.21 3.58
N ASN A 230 10.36 -10.47 2.48
CA ASN A 230 9.61 -9.22 2.43
C ASN A 230 8.11 -9.51 2.18
N PHE A 231 7.42 -9.93 3.24
CA PHE A 231 5.97 -10.13 3.23
C PHE A 231 5.18 -8.82 3.04
N LYS A 232 4.06 -8.94 2.33
CA LYS A 232 2.99 -7.94 2.25
C LYS A 232 1.81 -8.41 3.10
N LEU A 233 1.06 -7.45 3.61
CA LEU A 233 -0.12 -7.66 4.44
C LEU A 233 -1.28 -6.92 3.82
N PHE A 234 -2.38 -7.62 3.59
CA PHE A 234 -3.67 -7.02 3.30
C PHE A 234 -4.64 -7.40 4.41
N VAL A 235 -5.34 -6.40 4.95
CA VAL A 235 -6.40 -6.60 5.94
C VAL A 235 -7.71 -6.30 5.24
N ASP A 236 -8.58 -7.30 5.17
CA ASP A 236 -9.87 -7.12 4.50
C ASP A 236 -10.91 -6.46 5.43
N TYR A 237 -12.14 -6.34 4.90
CA TYR A 237 -13.25 -5.70 5.60
C TYR A 237 -13.69 -6.46 6.87
N ASP A 238 -13.58 -7.78 6.85
CA ASP A 238 -13.96 -8.64 7.99
C ASP A 238 -12.86 -8.66 9.07
N GLY A 239 -11.68 -8.16 8.72
CA GLY A 239 -10.52 -8.04 9.60
C GLY A 239 -9.55 -9.21 9.47
N ASP A 240 -9.72 -10.03 8.43
CA ASP A 240 -8.83 -11.16 8.15
C ASP A 240 -7.54 -10.67 7.50
N PHE A 241 -6.46 -11.39 7.80
CA PHE A 241 -5.12 -11.07 7.31
C PHE A 241 -4.73 -11.99 6.15
N TRP A 242 -4.38 -11.36 5.04
CA TRP A 242 -3.84 -12.00 3.85
C TRP A 242 -2.36 -11.65 3.74
N ILE A 243 -1.49 -12.66 3.85
CA ILE A 243 -0.04 -12.49 3.86
C ILE A 243 0.54 -13.12 2.61
N TYR A 244 1.35 -12.38 1.86
CA TYR A 244 1.88 -12.85 0.59
C TYR A 244 3.25 -12.25 0.28
N THR A 245 3.93 -12.78 -0.73
CA THR A 245 5.17 -12.22 -1.28
C THR A 245 5.02 -11.97 -2.77
N LEU A 246 5.51 -10.85 -3.28
CA LEU A 246 5.41 -10.53 -4.72
C LEU A 246 6.44 -11.29 -5.58
N ASN A 247 7.58 -11.67 -5.00
CA ASN A 247 8.74 -12.17 -5.75
C ASN A 247 9.09 -13.64 -5.47
N ASN A 248 8.29 -14.33 -4.66
CA ASN A 248 8.48 -15.75 -4.36
C ASN A 248 7.17 -16.51 -4.60
N GLN A 249 7.26 -17.66 -5.25
CA GLN A 249 6.13 -18.54 -5.57
C GLN A 249 5.64 -19.34 -4.35
N GLN A 250 5.54 -18.70 -3.18
CA GLN A 250 5.13 -19.37 -1.93
C GLN A 250 3.62 -19.27 -1.66
N GLY A 251 2.86 -18.63 -2.54
CA GLY A 251 1.41 -18.50 -2.42
C GLY A 251 0.97 -17.43 -1.42
N ILE A 252 -0.22 -17.60 -0.84
CA ILE A 252 -0.87 -16.66 0.08
C ILE A 252 -1.18 -17.43 1.37
N ASP A 253 -0.82 -16.87 2.52
CA ASP A 253 -1.32 -17.34 3.82
C ASP A 253 -2.54 -16.51 4.23
N PHE A 254 -3.47 -17.18 4.91
CA PHE A 254 -4.69 -16.59 5.45
C PHE A 254 -4.73 -16.77 6.98
N TYR A 255 -5.14 -15.72 7.70
CA TYR A 255 -5.29 -15.74 9.15
C TYR A 255 -6.52 -14.94 9.57
N ALA A 256 -7.51 -15.63 10.15
CA ALA A 256 -8.74 -15.08 10.73
C ALA A 256 -8.63 -14.97 12.27
#